data_AF-A0A2A4WAC8-F1
#
_entry.id   AF-A0A2A4WAC8-F1
#
_cell.length_a   1.000
_cell.length_b   1.000
_cell.length_c   1.000
_cell.angle_alpha   90.00
_cell.angle_beta   90.00
_cell.angle_gamma   90.00
#
_symmetry.space_group_name_H-M   'P 1'
#
loop_
_entity.id
_entity.type
_entity.pdbx_description
1 polymer ?
#
loop_
_entity_poly.entity_id
_entity_poly.type
_entity_poly.pdbx_seq_one_letter_code
_entity_poly.pdbx_strand_id
1 'polypeptide(L)'
;MASNSAGAQLESQPDGVFLLSGELSFASVPGVLRASQPLLTSGIERDVAITIDLQGVGRSDSAGIALLVEWARNANYQNSEITFLNIPPQMLALARLSGLEAVLGLSPIPS
;
A
#
# COMPACT_ATOMS: atom_id res chain seq x y z
N MET A 1 17.75 -16.53 -19.99
CA MET A 1 16.34 -16.22 -20.31
C MET A 1 15.54 -16.31 -19.01
N ALA A 2 14.74 -15.28 -18.73
CA ALA A 2 13.97 -15.00 -17.50
C ALA A 2 14.78 -14.80 -16.21
N SER A 3 15.24 -13.57 -15.97
CA SER A 3 15.60 -13.09 -14.63
C SER A 3 14.35 -13.19 -13.75
N ASN A 4 14.35 -14.14 -12.81
CA ASN A 4 13.25 -14.34 -11.88
C ASN A 4 13.28 -13.25 -10.81
N SER A 5 12.82 -12.05 -11.17
CA SER A 5 12.63 -10.95 -10.24
C SER A 5 11.37 -11.22 -9.43
N ALA A 6 11.49 -11.95 -8.33
CA ALA A 6 10.45 -12.07 -7.29
C ALA A 6 10.27 -10.72 -6.55
N GLY A 7 10.07 -9.64 -7.31
CA GLY A 7 9.91 -8.29 -6.81
C GLY A 7 8.43 -7.92 -6.80
N ALA A 8 7.98 -7.29 -5.72
CA ALA A 8 6.68 -6.66 -5.71
C ALA A 8 6.60 -5.52 -6.73
N GLN A 9 5.41 -5.33 -7.31
CA GLN A 9 5.15 -4.34 -8.34
C GLN A 9 3.85 -3.60 -8.04
N LEU A 10 3.83 -2.30 -8.37
CA LEU A 10 2.67 -1.44 -8.25
C LEU A 10 2.27 -0.97 -9.66
N GLU A 11 1.06 -1.31 -10.06
CA GLU A 11 0.50 -0.92 -11.36
C GLU A 11 -0.65 0.08 -11.16
N SER A 12 -0.64 1.17 -11.92
CA SER A 12 -1.75 2.14 -11.91
C SER A 12 -2.89 1.68 -12.80
N GLN A 13 -4.11 1.68 -12.27
CA GLN A 13 -5.35 1.44 -12.98
C GLN A 13 -6.14 2.75 -13.16
N PRO A 14 -7.21 2.73 -13.97
CA PRO A 14 -8.15 3.86 -14.05
C PRO A 14 -8.71 4.24 -12.67
N ASP A 15 -9.26 5.45 -12.57
CA ASP A 15 -10.02 5.93 -11.40
C ASP A 15 -9.25 6.00 -10.08
N GLY A 16 -7.91 6.08 -10.12
CA GLY A 16 -7.08 6.22 -8.92
C GLY A 16 -6.85 4.90 -8.17
N VAL A 17 -7.15 3.76 -8.81
CA VAL A 17 -6.86 2.43 -8.28
C VAL A 17 -5.43 2.03 -8.62
N PHE A 18 -4.73 1.38 -7.70
CA PHE A 18 -3.40 0.81 -7.90
C PHE A 18 -3.38 -0.63 -7.44
N LEU A 19 -2.88 -1.54 -8.29
CA LEU A 19 -2.74 -2.95 -7.97
C LEU A 19 -1.33 -3.22 -7.45
N LEU A 20 -1.24 -3.69 -6.22
CA LEU A 20 -0.01 -4.17 -5.62
C LEU A 20 0.04 -5.69 -5.72
N SER A 21 1.12 -6.20 -6.32
CA SER A 21 1.31 -7.63 -6.50
C SER A 21 2.72 -8.09 -6.12
N GLY A 22 2.87 -9.38 -5.80
CA GLY A 22 4.14 -10.01 -5.47
C GLY A 22 4.41 -10.15 -3.97
N GLU A 23 5.69 -10.34 -3.62
CA GLU A 23 6.14 -10.49 -2.23
C GLU A 23 6.62 -9.15 -1.67
N LEU A 24 5.99 -8.68 -0.59
CA LEU A 24 6.39 -7.48 0.14
C LEU A 24 7.39 -7.86 1.22
N SER A 25 8.67 -7.63 0.94
CA SER A 25 9.77 -7.88 1.85
C SER A 25 10.72 -6.70 1.90
N PHE A 26 11.68 -6.72 2.83
CA PHE A 26 12.77 -5.74 2.89
C PHE A 26 13.51 -5.55 1.55
N ALA A 27 13.55 -6.56 0.68
CA ALA A 27 14.21 -6.47 -0.62
C ALA A 27 13.35 -5.77 -1.70
N SER A 28 12.02 -5.93 -1.66
CA SER A 28 11.11 -5.44 -2.70
C SER A 28 10.47 -4.09 -2.35
N VAL A 29 10.17 -3.86 -1.07
CA VAL A 29 9.47 -2.67 -0.58
C VAL A 29 10.14 -1.35 -1.00
N PRO A 30 11.48 -1.18 -0.92
CA PRO A 30 12.12 0.06 -1.36
C PRO A 30 11.92 0.36 -2.86
N GLY A 31 11.82 -0.68 -3.69
CA GLY A 31 11.53 -0.55 -5.12
C GLY A 31 10.09 -0.08 -5.35
N VAL A 32 9.14 -0.70 -4.66
CA VAL A 32 7.71 -0.32 -4.71
C VAL A 32 7.51 1.13 -4.23
N LEU A 33 8.13 1.51 -3.12
CA LEU A 33 8.03 2.88 -2.60
C LEU A 33 8.50 3.91 -3.63
N ARG A 34 9.65 3.67 -4.28
CA ARG A 34 10.18 4.56 -5.31
C ARG A 34 9.27 4.64 -6.55
N ALA A 35 8.73 3.50 -6.98
CA ALA A 35 7.80 3.45 -8.11
C ALA A 35 6.48 4.18 -7.80
N SER A 36 6.04 4.15 -6.54
CA SER A 36 4.79 4.78 -6.10
C SER A 36 4.85 6.30 -6.02
N GLN A 37 6.03 6.90 -5.75
CA GLN A 37 6.16 8.35 -5.57
C GLN A 37 5.54 9.19 -6.71
N PRO A 38 5.92 9.03 -7.99
CA PRO A 38 5.34 9.82 -9.07
C PRO A 38 3.84 9.55 -9.25
N LEU A 39 3.42 8.30 -9.04
CA LEU A 39 2.04 7.86 -9.23
C LEU A 39 1.08 8.46 -8.19
N LEU A 40 1.50 8.40 -6.92
CA LEU A 40 0.72 8.94 -5.82
C LEU A 40 0.70 10.47 -5.87
N THR A 41 1.83 11.13 -6.16
CA THR A 41 1.84 12.59 -6.32
C THR A 41 0.88 13.06 -7.42
N SER A 42 0.87 12.41 -8.59
CA SER A 42 -0.06 12.78 -9.67
C SER A 42 -1.53 12.45 -9.38
N GLY A 43 -1.83 11.42 -8.59
CA GLY A 43 -3.19 11.12 -8.15
C GLY A 43 -3.71 12.13 -7.12
N ILE A 44 -2.84 12.50 -6.18
CA ILE A 44 -3.10 13.48 -5.12
C ILE A 44 -3.39 14.88 -5.70
N GLU A 45 -2.61 15.33 -6.69
CA GLU A 45 -2.83 16.63 -7.35
C GLU A 45 -4.20 16.76 -8.04
N ARG A 46 -4.87 15.65 -8.33
CA ARG A 46 -6.16 15.62 -9.04
C ARG A 46 -7.37 15.50 -8.12
N ASP A 47 -7.19 15.54 -6.80
CA ASP A 47 -8.26 15.31 -5.82
C ASP A 47 -8.97 13.95 -6.02
N VAL A 48 -8.23 12.96 -6.57
CA VAL A 48 -8.74 11.61 -6.80
C VAL A 48 -8.43 10.74 -5.59
N ALA A 49 -9.45 10.08 -5.05
CA ALA A 49 -9.27 9.10 -3.98
C ALA A 49 -8.33 7.98 -4.44
N ILE A 50 -7.27 7.73 -3.68
CA ILE A 50 -6.30 6.69 -4.02
C ILE A 50 -6.75 5.37 -3.40
N THR A 51 -6.88 4.34 -4.22
CA THR A 51 -7.19 2.99 -3.73
C THR A 51 -6.04 2.06 -4.05
N ILE A 52 -5.43 1.44 -3.05
CA ILE A 52 -4.40 0.42 -3.23
C ILE A 52 -5.03 -0.94 -2.98
N ASP A 53 -5.07 -1.80 -3.99
CA ASP A 53 -5.59 -3.16 -3.90
C ASP A 53 -4.44 -4.16 -3.80
N LEU A 54 -4.42 -4.90 -2.68
CA LEU A 54 -3.39 -5.87 -2.32
C LEU A 54 -3.76 -7.32 -2.71
N GLN A 55 -4.79 -7.54 -3.54
CA GLN A 55 -5.22 -8.89 -3.94
C GLN A 55 -4.09 -9.73 -4.57
N GLY A 56 -3.10 -9.08 -5.21
CA GLY A 56 -1.95 -9.75 -5.82
C GLY A 56 -0.79 -10.02 -4.85
N VAL A 57 -0.90 -9.60 -3.58
CA VAL A 57 0.14 -9.77 -2.58
C VAL A 57 0.06 -11.16 -1.98
N GLY A 58 1.02 -12.01 -2.33
CA GLY A 58 1.06 -13.40 -1.84
C GLY A 58 1.66 -13.53 -0.45
N ARG A 59 2.74 -12.79 -0.16
CA ARG A 59 3.46 -12.83 1.12
C ARG A 59 3.91 -11.43 1.51
N SER A 60 3.81 -11.12 2.79
CA SER A 60 4.29 -9.86 3.36
C SER A 60 4.95 -10.10 4.71
N ASP A 61 6.01 -9.34 5.00
CA ASP A 61 6.61 -9.20 6.33
C ASP A 61 6.25 -7.85 6.96
N SER A 62 7.03 -7.40 7.95
CA SER A 62 6.89 -6.09 8.60
C SER A 62 7.22 -4.90 7.69
N ALA A 63 8.05 -5.08 6.65
CA ALA A 63 8.37 -4.03 5.70
C ALA A 63 7.15 -3.65 4.85
N GLY A 64 6.29 -4.63 4.51
CA GLY A 64 5.03 -4.36 3.83
C GLY A 64 4.10 -3.46 4.64
N ILE A 65 4.02 -3.65 5.97
CA ILE A 65 3.25 -2.77 6.85
C ILE A 65 3.85 -1.36 6.90
N ALA A 66 5.17 -1.27 7.02
CA ALA A 66 5.86 0.02 7.00
C ALA A 66 5.58 0.81 5.71
N LEU A 67 5.49 0.12 4.57
CA LEU A 67 5.11 0.71 3.29
C LEU A 67 3.70 1.33 3.33
N LEU A 68 2.70 0.59 3.83
CA LEU A 68 1.33 1.10 3.90
C LEU A 68 1.22 2.30 4.85
N VAL A 69 1.94 2.26 5.98
CA VAL A 69 1.99 3.37 6.94
C VAL A 69 2.59 4.62 6.30
N GLU A 70 3.68 4.45 5.55
CA GLU A 70 4.33 5.55 4.84
C GLU A 70 3.38 6.18 3.81
N TRP A 71 2.65 5.37 3.05
CA TRP A 71 1.63 5.87 2.12
C TRP A 71 0.47 6.58 2.82
N ALA A 72 -0.05 6.01 3.92
CA ALA A 72 -1.11 6.63 4.72
C ALA A 72 -0.70 7.99 5.29
N ARG A 73 0.54 8.09 5.79
CA ARG A 73 1.12 9.35 6.26
C ARG A 73 1.25 10.36 5.14
N ASN A 74 1.81 9.95 4.00
CA ASN A 74 2.02 10.84 2.86
C ASN A 74 0.70 11.36 2.26
N ALA A 75 -0.34 10.53 2.22
CA ALA A 75 -1.68 10.95 1.82
C ALA A 75 -2.26 11.97 2.82
N ASN A 76 -2.17 11.69 4.13
CA ASN A 76 -2.64 12.60 5.18
C ASN A 76 -1.91 13.96 5.14
N TYR A 77 -0.58 13.96 5.00
CA TYR A 77 0.21 15.19 4.86
C TYR A 77 -0.22 16.05 3.66
N GLN A 78 -0.80 15.43 2.63
CA GLN A 78 -1.28 16.11 1.42
C GLN A 78 -2.80 16.33 1.41
N ASN A 79 -3.49 16.08 2.54
CA ASN A 79 -4.96 16.13 2.66
C ASN A 79 -5.70 15.22 1.65
N SER A 80 -5.09 14.12 1.23
CA SER A 80 -5.71 13.13 0.35
C SER A 80 -6.12 11.89 1.12
N GLU A 81 -7.18 11.24 0.63
CA GLU A 81 -7.65 9.97 1.17
C GLU A 81 -7.00 8.80 0.43
N ILE A 82 -6.48 7.84 1.20
CA ILE A 82 -5.96 6.58 0.69
C ILE A 82 -6.68 5.42 1.34
N THR A 83 -7.16 4.49 0.51
CA THR A 83 -7.89 3.30 0.93
C THR A 83 -7.09 2.06 0.57
N PHE A 84 -7.02 1.08 1.47
CA PHE A 84 -6.36 -0.20 1.23
C PHE A 84 -7.40 -1.32 1.11
N LEU A 85 -7.39 -2.06 0.00
CA LEU A 85 -8.29 -3.19 -0.27
C LEU A 85 -7.54 -4.52 -0.25
N ASN A 86 -8.25 -5.59 0.07
CA ASN A 86 -7.74 -6.97 0.04
C ASN A 86 -6.44 -7.19 0.81
N ILE A 87 -6.27 -6.49 1.95
CA ILE A 87 -5.06 -6.61 2.77
C ILE A 87 -4.92 -8.06 3.27
N PRO A 88 -3.76 -8.70 3.05
CA PRO A 88 -3.52 -10.05 3.54
C PRO A 88 -3.77 -10.20 5.05
N PRO A 89 -4.38 -11.29 5.53
CA PRO A 89 -4.67 -11.50 6.95
C PRO A 89 -3.43 -11.40 7.85
N GLN A 90 -2.27 -11.81 7.33
CA GLN A 90 -0.99 -11.73 8.03
C GLN A 90 -0.59 -10.28 8.32
N MET A 91 -0.82 -9.38 7.36
CA MET A 91 -0.59 -7.95 7.52
C MET A 91 -1.58 -7.33 8.53
N LEU A 92 -2.87 -7.69 8.44
CA LEU A 92 -3.87 -7.22 9.40
C LEU A 92 -3.50 -7.62 10.85
N ALA A 93 -3.01 -8.84 11.06
CA ALA A 93 -2.56 -9.30 12.36
C ALA A 93 -1.37 -8.48 12.89
N LEU A 94 -0.39 -8.16 12.03
CA LEU A 94 0.75 -7.32 12.40
C LEU A 94 0.34 -5.86 12.68
N ALA A 95 -0.58 -5.31 11.88
CA ALA A 95 -1.11 -3.97 12.09
C ALA A 95 -1.82 -3.84 13.44
N ARG A 96 -2.65 -4.84 13.78
CA ARG A 96 -3.32 -4.97 15.09
C ARG A 96 -2.34 -5.03 16.25
N LEU A 97 -1.36 -5.94 16.17
CA LEU A 97 -0.35 -6.12 17.21
C LEU A 97 0.48 -4.83 17.43
N SER A 98 0.66 -4.04 16.38
CA SER A 98 1.47 -2.82 16.42
C SER A 98 0.64 -1.55 16.70
N GLY A 99 -0.68 -1.65 16.85
CA GLY A 99 -1.57 -0.49 17.03
C GLY A 99 -1.67 0.44 15.81
N LEU A 100 -1.40 -0.06 14.61
CA LEU A 100 -1.37 0.72 13.36
C LEU A 100 -2.72 0.77 12.64
N GLU A 101 -3.76 0.15 13.17
CA GLU A 101 -5.09 0.09 12.53
C GLU A 101 -5.67 1.48 12.23
N ALA A 102 -5.57 2.42 13.19
CA ALA A 102 -6.06 3.78 12.99
C ALA A 102 -5.27 4.54 11.91
N VAL A 103 -3.96 4.32 11.84
CA VAL A 103 -3.09 4.95 10.83
C VAL A 103 -3.41 4.43 9.44
N LEU A 104 -3.72 3.14 9.33
CA LEU A 104 -4.04 2.47 8.07
C LEU A 104 -5.53 2.60 7.67
N GLY A 105 -6.35 3.33 8.44
CA GLY A 105 -7.79 3.43 8.17
C GLY A 105 -8.54 2.10 8.34
N LEU A 106 -7.96 1.15 9.09
CA LEU A 106 -8.53 -0.18 9.35
C LEU A 106 -9.42 -0.21 10.59
N SER A 107 -9.51 0.91 11.31
CA SER A 107 -10.41 1.02 12.45
C SER A 107 -11.84 0.79 11.98
N PRO A 108 -12.64 -0.04 12.67
CA PRO A 108 -14.07 -0.08 12.43
C PRO A 108 -14.63 1.34 12.64
N ILE A 109 -15.49 1.78 11.71
CA ILE A 109 -16.24 3.02 11.85
C ILE A 109 -17.02 2.92 13.17
N PRO A 110 -16.81 3.81 14.15
CA PRO A 110 -17.62 3.80 15.36
C PRO A 110 -19.08 4.03 14.97
N SER A 111 -19.95 3.12 15.39
CA SER A 111 -21.41 3.19 15.21
C SER A 111 -22.01 4.34 16.02
#